data_AF-A0AA96VTE6-F1
#
_entry.id   AF-A0AA96VTE6-F1
#
_cell.length_a   1.000
_cell.length_b   1.000
_cell.length_c   1.000
_cell.angle_alpha   90.00
_cell.angle_beta   90.00
_cell.angle_gamma   90.00
#
_symmetry.space_group_name_H-M   'P 1'
#
loop_
_entity.id
_entity.type
_entity.pdbx_description
1 polymer ?
#
loop_
_entity_poly.entity_id
_entity_poly.type
_entity_poly.pdbx_seq_one_letter_code
_entity_poly.pdbx_strand_id
1 'polypeptide(L)'
;MSTPSNQTLLRLFSKMPDTLQEEVFEAMIQRYHLLKPNVKEMNRAALYRQALLYVLTSYAKKLSIGSSKNHSRELDSLAEKSDLRSKMLTAHSSKIAKKREKLLKIYAPMIVKFKENEKRSFSWIQRYLAKYHKIKIDRTYLCKLYPIILSSTQGESNEPNHA
;
A
#
# COMPACT_ATOMS: atom_id res chain seq x y z
N MET A 1 -7.76 -11.24 -35.14
CA MET A 1 -8.02 -10.61 -33.82
C MET A 1 -9.52 -10.39 -33.67
N SER A 2 -10.12 -10.93 -32.60
CA SER A 2 -11.56 -10.79 -32.32
C SER A 2 -11.91 -9.33 -32.02
N THR A 3 -12.96 -8.80 -32.63
CA THR A 3 -13.49 -7.46 -32.29
C THR A 3 -14.10 -7.50 -30.89
N PRO A 4 -13.69 -6.62 -29.96
CA PRO A 4 -14.22 -6.62 -28.60
C PRO A 4 -15.74 -6.37 -28.62
N SER A 5 -16.47 -7.07 -27.75
CA SER A 5 -17.92 -6.88 -27.62
C SER A 5 -18.26 -5.45 -27.17
N ASN A 6 -19.45 -4.96 -27.52
CA ASN A 6 -19.91 -3.63 -27.10
C ASN A 6 -19.91 -3.47 -25.57
N GLN A 7 -20.27 -4.51 -24.82
CA GLN A 7 -20.23 -4.49 -23.36
C GLN A 7 -18.79 -4.35 -22.84
N THR A 8 -17.83 -5.00 -23.49
CA THR A 8 -16.40 -4.88 -23.16
C THR A 8 -15.90 -3.46 -23.39
N LEU A 9 -16.29 -2.82 -24.50
CA LEU A 9 -15.89 -1.45 -24.83
C LEU A 9 -16.44 -0.43 -23.81
N LEU A 10 -17.70 -0.58 -23.40
CA LEU A 10 -18.31 0.33 -22.42
C LEU A 10 -17.70 0.13 -21.01
N ARG A 11 -17.36 -1.11 -20.63
CA ARG A 11 -16.61 -1.38 -19.39
C ARG A 11 -15.18 -0.84 -19.43
N LEU A 12 -14.57 -0.80 -20.62
CA LEU A 12 -13.27 -0.15 -20.80
C LEU A 12 -13.42 1.35 -20.54
N PHE A 13 -14.41 1.98 -21.18
CA PHE A 13 -14.70 3.40 -21.02
C PHE A 13 -14.93 3.80 -19.56
N SER A 14 -15.74 3.05 -18.80
CA SER A 14 -16.02 3.34 -17.39
C SER A 14 -14.81 3.23 -16.47
N LYS A 15 -13.71 2.64 -16.93
CA LYS A 15 -12.46 2.47 -16.17
C LYS A 15 -11.35 3.42 -16.65
N MET A 16 -11.60 4.21 -17.69
CA MET A 16 -10.64 5.20 -18.17
C MET A 16 -10.55 6.36 -17.17
N PRO A 17 -9.35 6.97 -16.99
CA PRO A 17 -9.23 8.22 -16.24
C PRO A 17 -10.07 9.34 -16.87
N ASP A 18 -10.54 10.29 -16.06
CA ASP A 18 -11.47 11.34 -16.48
C ASP A 18 -10.97 12.15 -17.68
N THR A 19 -9.68 12.53 -17.69
CA THR A 19 -9.06 13.24 -18.81
C THR A 19 -9.13 12.46 -20.13
N LEU A 20 -8.99 11.13 -20.07
CA LEU A 20 -9.08 10.27 -21.25
C LEU A 20 -10.55 10.06 -21.67
N GLN A 21 -11.49 10.08 -20.72
CA GLN A 21 -12.92 10.06 -21.05
C GLN A 21 -13.34 11.33 -21.79
N GLU A 22 -12.84 12.50 -21.37
CA GLU A 22 -13.06 13.79 -22.03
C GLU A 22 -12.56 13.76 -23.49
N GLU A 23 -11.33 13.27 -23.73
CA GLU A 23 -10.79 13.08 -25.08
C GLU A 23 -11.67 12.14 -25.94
N VAL A 24 -12.16 11.04 -25.35
CA VAL A 24 -13.05 10.10 -26.03
C VAL A 24 -14.38 10.76 -26.38
N PHE A 25 -14.92 11.60 -25.51
CA PHE A 25 -16.14 12.37 -25.80
C PHE A 25 -15.93 13.37 -26.93
N GLU A 26 -14.81 14.09 -26.94
CA GLU A 26 -14.50 15.03 -28.03
C GLU A 26 -14.36 14.30 -29.37
N ALA A 27 -13.62 13.18 -29.38
CA ALA A 27 -13.46 12.33 -30.56
C ALA A 27 -14.80 11.71 -31.02
N MET A 28 -15.70 11.36 -30.08
CA MET A 28 -17.04 10.89 -30.39
C MET A 28 -17.85 11.97 -31.12
N ILE A 29 -17.79 13.22 -30.65
CA ILE A 29 -18.50 14.35 -31.29
C ILE A 29 -17.98 14.57 -32.71
N GLN A 30 -16.65 14.60 -32.89
CA GLN A 30 -16.05 14.71 -34.22
C GLN A 30 -16.50 13.56 -35.13
N ARG A 31 -16.49 12.32 -34.61
CA ARG A 31 -16.92 11.13 -35.37
C ARG A 31 -18.41 11.17 -35.71
N TYR A 32 -19.25 11.68 -34.82
CA TYR A 32 -20.67 11.88 -35.08
C TYR A 32 -20.90 12.81 -36.29
N HIS A 33 -20.18 13.93 -36.38
CA HIS A 33 -20.30 14.84 -37.51
C HIS A 33 -19.86 14.22 -38.84
N LEU A 34 -18.89 13.30 -38.82
CA LEU A 34 -18.47 12.53 -39.99
C LEU A 34 -19.49 11.46 -40.41
N LEU A 35 -20.26 10.91 -39.47
CA LEU A 35 -21.30 9.91 -39.73
C LEU A 35 -22.62 10.54 -40.18
N LYS A 36 -22.94 11.74 -39.69
CA LYS A 36 -24.17 12.49 -39.98
C LYS A 36 -24.53 12.61 -41.48
N PRO A 37 -23.61 12.91 -42.42
CA PRO A 37 -23.98 13.06 -43.83
C PRO A 37 -24.35 11.75 -44.54
N ASN A 38 -24.02 10.59 -43.98
CA ASN A 38 -24.11 9.29 -44.66
C ASN A 38 -25.26 8.40 -44.20
N VAL A 39 -26.11 8.85 -43.26
CA VAL A 39 -27.14 7.99 -42.66
C VAL A 39 -28.47 8.74 -42.56
N LYS A 40 -29.35 8.53 -43.55
CA LYS A 40 -30.68 9.18 -43.62
C LYS A 40 -31.71 8.61 -42.63
N GLU A 41 -31.43 7.48 -41.97
CA GLU A 41 -32.45 6.73 -41.20
C GLU A 41 -32.11 6.47 -39.72
N MET A 42 -30.93 6.86 -39.23
CA MET A 42 -30.59 6.66 -37.81
C MET A 42 -31.03 7.85 -36.96
N ASN A 43 -31.69 7.55 -35.85
CA ASN A 43 -31.95 8.55 -34.83
C ASN A 43 -30.63 9.06 -34.21
N ARG A 44 -30.69 10.28 -33.65
CA ARG A 44 -29.51 10.98 -33.10
C ARG A 44 -28.77 10.16 -32.04
N ALA A 45 -29.51 9.46 -31.17
CA ALA A 45 -28.94 8.65 -30.10
C ALA A 45 -28.15 7.44 -30.63
N ALA A 46 -28.67 6.78 -31.67
CA ALA A 46 -27.99 5.66 -32.31
C ALA A 46 -26.69 6.11 -32.99
N LEU A 47 -26.68 7.30 -33.60
CA LEU A 47 -25.46 7.87 -34.20
C LEU A 47 -24.39 8.18 -33.16
N TYR A 48 -24.75 8.77 -32.02
CA TYR A 48 -23.80 8.98 -30.92
C TYR A 48 -23.26 7.67 -30.37
N ARG A 49 -24.14 6.67 -30.17
CA ARG A 49 -23.73 5.35 -29.72
C ARG A 49 -22.74 4.70 -30.69
N GLN A 50 -22.99 4.79 -31.98
CA GLN A 50 -22.10 4.21 -33.00
C GLN A 50 -20.77 4.97 -33.09
N ALA A 51 -20.80 6.31 -32.99
CA ALA A 51 -19.60 7.13 -32.93
C ALA A 51 -18.74 6.76 -31.70
N LEU A 52 -19.36 6.61 -30.52
CA LEU A 52 -18.68 6.23 -29.29
C LEU A 52 -18.02 4.85 -29.42
N LEU A 53 -18.78 3.85 -29.87
CA LEU A 53 -18.26 2.49 -30.05
C LEU A 53 -17.10 2.45 -31.04
N TYR A 54 -17.15 3.25 -32.10
CA TYR A 54 -16.06 3.35 -33.07
C TYR A 54 -14.78 3.89 -32.41
N VAL A 55 -14.89 4.99 -31.66
CA VAL A 55 -13.75 5.59 -30.94
C VAL A 55 -13.18 4.61 -29.94
N LEU A 56 -14.02 3.98 -29.11
CA LEU A 56 -13.60 2.99 -28.13
C LEU A 56 -12.93 1.77 -28.76
N THR A 57 -13.41 1.31 -29.91
CA THR A 57 -12.78 0.21 -30.66
C THR A 57 -11.38 0.60 -31.14
N SER A 58 -11.20 1.85 -31.58
CA SER A 58 -9.90 2.38 -32.00
C SER A 58 -8.92 2.45 -30.84
N TYR A 59 -9.37 2.94 -29.68
CA TYR A 59 -8.57 2.94 -28.44
C TYR A 59 -8.22 1.52 -27.98
N ALA A 60 -9.18 0.59 -27.97
CA ALA A 60 -8.94 -0.80 -27.61
C ALA A 60 -7.91 -1.47 -28.55
N LYS A 61 -7.94 -1.16 -29.85
CA LYS A 61 -6.94 -1.63 -30.82
C LYS A 61 -5.56 -1.02 -30.57
N LYS A 62 -5.47 0.30 -30.34
CA LYS A 62 -4.21 0.98 -29.97
C LYS A 62 -3.60 0.39 -28.71
N LEU A 63 -4.42 0.14 -27.70
CA LEU A 63 -4.01 -0.53 -26.46
C LEU A 63 -3.56 -1.96 -26.74
N SER A 64 -4.29 -2.73 -27.55
CA SER A 64 -3.87 -4.10 -27.91
C SER A 64 -2.55 -4.15 -28.67
N ILE A 65 -2.23 -3.14 -29.47
CA ILE A 65 -0.99 -3.05 -30.26
C ILE A 65 0.17 -2.52 -29.39
N GLY A 66 -0.07 -1.55 -28.52
CA GLY A 66 0.92 -0.99 -27.59
C GLY A 66 1.18 -1.85 -26.34
N SER A 67 0.22 -2.70 -25.94
CA SER A 67 0.26 -3.52 -24.72
C SER A 67 1.25 -4.69 -24.80
N SER A 68 1.46 -5.27 -25.99
CA SER A 68 2.29 -6.48 -26.11
C SER A 68 3.78 -6.28 -25.79
N LYS A 69 4.30 -5.03 -25.79
CA LYS A 69 5.72 -4.76 -25.50
C LYS A 69 5.97 -3.91 -24.24
N ASN A 70 5.02 -3.04 -23.86
CA ASN A 70 5.24 -2.10 -22.76
C ASN A 70 4.57 -2.55 -21.45
N HIS A 71 3.47 -3.30 -21.53
CA HIS A 71 2.70 -3.68 -20.33
C HIS A 71 3.33 -4.82 -19.52
N SER A 72 4.10 -5.72 -20.15
CA SER A 72 4.85 -6.74 -19.40
C SER A 72 5.91 -6.10 -18.51
N ARG A 73 6.73 -5.19 -19.07
CA ARG A 73 7.78 -4.48 -18.32
C ARG A 73 7.23 -3.59 -17.20
N GLU A 74 6.09 -2.93 -17.42
CA GLU A 74 5.45 -2.11 -16.38
C GLU A 74 4.83 -2.95 -15.27
N LEU A 75 4.19 -4.08 -15.59
CA LEU A 75 3.65 -5.01 -14.59
C LEU A 75 4.77 -5.67 -13.79
N ASP A 76 5.85 -6.10 -14.44
CA ASP A 76 7.05 -6.64 -13.78
C ASP A 76 7.67 -5.58 -12.84
N SER A 77 7.78 -4.32 -13.29
CA SER A 77 8.28 -3.22 -12.46
C SER A 77 7.36 -2.90 -11.27
N LEU A 78 6.04 -2.97 -11.44
CA LEU A 78 5.08 -2.76 -10.35
C LEU A 78 5.11 -3.90 -9.34
N ALA A 79 5.22 -5.14 -9.80
CA ALA A 79 5.38 -6.31 -8.95
C ALA A 79 6.68 -6.23 -8.14
N GLU A 80 7.80 -5.90 -8.78
CA GLU A 80 9.10 -5.69 -8.10
C GLU A 80 9.03 -4.57 -7.05
N LYS A 81 8.38 -3.44 -7.38
CA LYS A 81 8.18 -2.33 -6.43
C LYS A 81 7.30 -2.72 -5.25
N SER A 82 6.26 -3.52 -5.48
CA SER A 82 5.37 -4.04 -4.43
C SER A 82 6.10 -5.00 -3.49
N ASP A 83 6.91 -5.90 -4.06
CA ASP A 83 7.71 -6.87 -3.33
C ASP A 83 8.78 -6.18 -2.48
N LEU A 84 9.46 -5.17 -3.04
CA LEU A 84 10.42 -4.35 -2.30
C LEU A 84 9.75 -3.65 -1.10
N ARG A 85 8.57 -3.05 -1.29
CA ARG A 85 7.81 -2.43 -0.18
C ARG A 85 7.42 -3.44 0.88
N SER A 86 6.95 -4.62 0.49
CA SER A 86 6.59 -5.71 1.41
C SER A 86 7.81 -6.22 2.20
N LYS A 87 8.97 -6.36 1.54
CA LYS A 87 10.25 -6.69 2.18
C LYS A 87 10.72 -5.60 3.14
N MET A 88 10.52 -4.32 2.82
CA MET A 88 10.84 -3.22 3.73
C MET A 88 9.93 -3.21 4.97
N LEU A 89 8.62 -3.41 4.82
CA LEU A 89 7.67 -3.46 5.93
C LEU A 89 7.95 -4.64 6.87
N THR A 90 8.23 -5.82 6.33
CA THR A 90 8.62 -7.02 7.10
C THR A 90 9.99 -6.88 7.77
N ALA A 91 10.95 -6.24 7.11
CA ALA A 91 12.25 -5.93 7.72
C ALA A 91 12.11 -4.92 8.87
N HIS A 92 11.21 -3.95 8.76
CA HIS A 92 10.96 -2.97 9.81
C HIS A 92 10.24 -3.62 11.01
N SER A 93 9.21 -4.43 10.77
CA SER A 93 8.47 -5.13 11.83
C SER A 93 9.35 -6.15 12.57
N SER A 94 10.18 -6.91 11.86
CA SER A 94 11.11 -7.87 12.47
C SER A 94 12.20 -7.19 13.32
N LYS A 95 12.71 -6.03 12.90
CA LYS A 95 13.65 -5.22 13.71
C LYS A 95 13.00 -4.71 14.99
N ILE A 96 11.74 -4.28 14.94
CA ILE A 96 10.98 -3.86 16.13
C ILE A 96 10.74 -5.04 17.06
N ALA A 97 10.33 -6.20 16.52
CA ALA A 97 10.09 -7.41 17.30
C ALA A 97 11.35 -7.87 18.05
N LYS A 98 12.51 -7.93 17.37
CA LYS A 98 13.80 -8.28 18.00
C LYS A 98 14.21 -7.29 19.10
N LYS A 99 13.95 -5.99 18.91
CA LYS A 99 14.23 -4.97 19.95
C LYS A 99 13.32 -5.13 21.16
N ARG A 100 12.02 -5.38 20.93
CA ARG A 100 11.04 -5.64 22.00
C ARG A 100 11.41 -6.89 22.81
N GLU A 101 11.78 -7.97 22.13
CA GLU A 101 12.21 -9.20 22.78
C GLU A 101 13.44 -8.98 23.67
N LYS A 102 14.47 -8.28 23.19
CA LYS A 102 15.66 -7.93 24.00
C LYS A 102 15.29 -7.10 25.22
N LEU A 103 14.38 -6.13 25.08
CA LEU A 103 13.93 -5.31 26.20
C LEU A 103 13.25 -6.14 27.27
N LEU A 104 12.36 -7.05 26.87
CA LEU A 104 11.59 -7.86 27.80
C LEU A 104 12.43 -8.95 28.46
N LYS A 105 13.33 -9.60 27.73
CA LYS A 105 14.12 -10.73 28.27
C LYS A 105 15.41 -10.32 28.99
N ILE A 106 16.10 -9.29 28.50
CA ILE A 106 17.45 -8.96 28.97
C ILE A 106 17.44 -7.72 29.86
N TYR A 107 16.71 -6.68 29.47
CA TYR A 107 16.78 -5.38 30.13
C TYR A 107 15.63 -5.10 31.10
N ALA A 108 14.59 -5.94 31.12
CA ALA A 108 13.43 -5.79 31.98
C ALA A 108 13.78 -5.60 33.48
N PRO A 109 14.58 -6.47 34.12
CA PRO A 109 14.92 -6.31 35.53
C PRO A 109 15.71 -5.02 35.80
N MET A 110 16.59 -4.62 34.86
CA MET A 110 17.35 -3.38 34.97
C MET A 110 16.46 -2.13 34.83
N ILE A 111 15.49 -2.15 33.91
CA ILE A 111 14.55 -1.04 33.72
C ILE A 111 13.68 -0.86 34.96
N VAL A 112 13.20 -1.96 35.56
CA VAL A 112 12.43 -1.93 36.82
C VAL A 112 13.30 -1.41 37.96
N LYS A 113 14.53 -1.89 38.12
CA LYS A 113 15.47 -1.37 39.13
C LYS A 113 15.67 0.15 39.01
N PHE A 114 15.91 0.66 37.81
CA PHE A 114 16.09 2.10 37.60
C PHE A 114 14.81 2.90 37.86
N LYS A 115 13.65 2.32 37.56
CA LYS A 115 12.38 3.02 37.67
C LYS A 115 11.79 3.01 39.08
N GLU A 116 11.81 1.86 39.75
CA GLU A 116 11.25 1.67 41.09
C GLU A 116 12.26 2.01 42.19
N ASN A 117 13.49 1.46 42.12
CA ASN A 117 14.47 1.63 43.20
C ASN A 117 15.18 2.99 43.11
N GLU A 118 15.60 3.40 41.92
CA GLU A 118 16.35 4.65 41.71
C GLU A 118 15.48 5.83 41.29
N LYS A 119 14.16 5.62 41.13
CA LYS A 119 13.18 6.65 40.72
C LYS A 119 13.59 7.45 39.47
N ARG A 120 14.34 6.86 38.56
CA ARG A 120 14.82 7.53 37.32
C ARG A 120 13.66 7.75 36.35
N SER A 121 13.75 8.83 35.57
CA SER A 121 12.75 9.12 34.53
C SER A 121 12.97 8.23 33.29
N PHE A 122 11.91 7.97 32.53
CA PHE A 122 12.02 7.20 31.28
C PHE A 122 12.96 7.84 30.26
N SER A 123 13.04 9.17 30.24
CA SER A 123 14.02 9.90 29.41
C SER A 123 15.46 9.57 29.80
N TRP A 124 15.72 9.39 31.10
CA TRP A 124 17.05 9.02 31.59
C TRP A 124 17.36 7.56 31.22
N ILE A 125 16.43 6.63 31.48
CA ILE A 125 16.58 5.20 31.16
C ILE A 125 16.82 5.01 29.65
N GLN A 126 16.08 5.73 28.81
CA GLN A 126 16.28 5.76 27.37
C GLN A 126 17.71 6.16 26.98
N ARG A 127 18.23 7.25 27.55
CA ARG A 127 19.60 7.72 27.28
C ARG A 127 20.64 6.72 27.79
N TYR A 128 20.40 6.11 28.95
CA TYR A 128 21.28 5.09 29.52
C TYR A 128 21.38 3.86 28.60
N LEU A 129 20.25 3.31 28.16
CA LEU A 129 20.21 2.17 27.24
C LEU A 129 20.88 2.49 25.89
N ALA A 130 20.72 3.72 25.38
CA ALA A 130 21.38 4.15 24.16
C ALA A 130 22.90 4.28 24.32
N LYS A 131 23.37 4.82 25.46
CA LYS A 131 24.79 5.09 25.72
C LYS A 131 25.58 3.83 26.07
N TYR A 132 25.08 3.01 26.99
CA TYR A 132 25.82 1.87 27.55
C TYR A 132 25.49 0.54 26.86
N HIS A 133 24.28 0.39 26.33
CA HIS A 133 23.83 -0.86 25.71
C HIS A 133 23.61 -0.75 24.19
N LYS A 134 23.89 0.42 23.59
CA LYS A 134 23.70 0.70 22.15
C LYS A 134 22.27 0.44 21.65
N ILE A 135 21.27 0.50 22.54
CA ILE A 135 19.87 0.27 22.20
C ILE A 135 19.15 1.61 22.09
N LYS A 136 18.81 2.00 20.86
CA LYS A 136 18.02 3.21 20.58
C LYS A 136 16.52 2.87 20.58
N ILE A 137 15.82 3.41 21.58
CA ILE A 137 14.38 3.29 21.79
C ILE A 137 13.81 4.70 21.98
N ASP A 138 12.57 4.91 21.57
CA ASP A 138 11.84 6.13 21.85
C ASP A 138 11.27 6.12 23.28
N ARG A 139 11.31 7.26 23.97
CA ARG A 139 10.75 7.44 25.32
C ARG A 139 9.30 6.98 25.38
N THR A 140 8.49 7.40 24.41
CA THR A 140 7.06 7.10 24.36
C THR A 140 6.82 5.59 24.24
N TYR A 141 7.66 4.91 23.45
CA TYR A 141 7.60 3.47 23.29
C TYR A 141 7.97 2.74 24.59
N LEU A 142 9.00 3.21 25.31
CA LEU A 142 9.40 2.67 26.61
C LEU A 142 8.27 2.82 27.65
N CYS A 143 7.62 3.99 27.72
CA CYS A 143 6.48 4.20 28.61
C CYS A 143 5.34 3.22 28.34
N LYS A 144 5.02 2.98 27.06
CA LYS A 144 3.97 2.02 26.66
C LYS A 144 4.32 0.57 27.00
N LEU A 145 5.60 0.21 26.90
CA LEU A 145 6.06 -1.14 27.23
C LEU A 145 6.22 -1.39 28.73
N TYR A 146 6.33 -0.33 29.55
CA TYR A 146 6.64 -0.45 30.97
C TYR A 146 5.66 -1.35 31.76
N PRO A 147 4.33 -1.26 31.59
CA PRO A 147 3.41 -2.16 32.29
C PRO A 147 3.68 -3.64 31.97
N ILE A 148 4.02 -3.94 30.72
CA ILE A 148 4.34 -5.31 30.27
C ILE A 148 5.67 -5.77 30.87
N ILE A 149 6.67 -4.89 30.92
CA ILE A 149 7.96 -5.14 31.56
C ILE A 149 7.75 -5.49 33.03
N LEU A 150 6.95 -4.71 33.75
CA LEU A 150 6.64 -4.93 35.16
C LEU A 150 5.98 -6.30 35.39
N SER A 151 4.97 -6.64 34.59
CA SER A 151 4.30 -7.95 34.67
C SER A 151 5.25 -9.11 34.34
N SER A 152 6.15 -8.95 33.36
CA SER A 152 7.12 -10.01 33.03
C SER A 152 8.14 -10.26 34.15
N THR A 153 8.54 -9.22 34.87
CA THR A 153 9.50 -9.36 35.99
C THR A 153 8.84 -9.83 37.28
N GLN A 154 7.55 -9.56 37.50
CA GLN A 154 6.80 -10.03 38.67
C GLN A 154 6.38 -11.51 38.55
N GLY A 155 6.36 -12.07 37.33
CA GLY A 155 6.12 -13.49 37.11
C GLY A 155 7.30 -14.40 37.48
N GLU A 156 8.53 -13.88 37.47
CA GLU A 156 9.74 -14.65 37.83
C GLU A 156 10.04 -14.67 39.34
N SER A 157 9.31 -13.89 40.16
CA SER A 157 9.52 -13.83 41.62
C SER A 157 8.63 -14.78 42.44
N ASN A 158 7.88 -15.69 41.81
CA ASN A 158 6.99 -16.66 42.48
C ASN A 158 7.41 -18.12 42.20
N GLU A 159 8.69 -18.45 42.32
CA GLU A 159 9.09 -19.83 42.65
C GLU A 159 9.21 -19.95 44.19
N PRO A 160 8.28 -20.64 44.88
CA PRO A 160 8.50 -21.00 46.26
C PRO A 160 9.59 -22.07 46.31
N ASN A 161 10.70 -21.74 46.98
CA ASN A 161 11.61 -22.73 47.55
C ASN A 161 10.79 -23.73 48.36
N HIS A 162 10.63 -24.95 47.86
CA HIS A 162 10.31 -26.09 48.70
C HIS A 162 11.61 -26.82 49.02
N ALA A 163 11.92 -26.80 50.32
CA ALA A 163 12.90 -27.61 51.02
C ALA A 163 12.63 -29.11 50.86
#